data_AF-A0A832D4F3-F1
#
_entry.id   AF-A0A832D4F3-F1
#
_cell.length_a   1.000
_cell.length_b   1.000
_cell.length_c   1.000
_cell.angle_alpha   90.00
_cell.angle_beta   90.00
_cell.angle_gamma   90.00
#
_symmetry.space_group_name_H-M   'P 1'
#
loop_
_entity.id
_entity.type
_entity.pdbx_description
1 polymer ?
#
loop_
_entity_poly.entity_id
_entity_poly.type
_entity_poly.pdbx_seq_one_letter_code
_entity_poly.pdbx_strand_id
1 'polypeptide(L)'
;MPILERVIVLTRRLILLFLVLILVMNTIPLIDIVYAMDGVVLINNCMMIVESGYYKLKSNITGAMGGVGGFCIKISASNVVLDGAGFSIIGPAYILPAFGILVNGNNVTIKNFGLISGYAGGILISESSRVIVDNNVLSGNPKEIEVIKSRGVTIAGNTILATPETTIGISIGGSSEVVVANNIISNSPSGVFIGDSSRVIVDNNTISVLGVGIVLGESSGNIISNNKILGGGMNGLMIASSNNNIIANNTISDFAVGIDLATSPSKGNIIYNNILKNGINAIVPALPNNWNTTLKQGKNIIGGNWIGGNAWLNPLGGGYSQICKDLREPYGICDEPYTIGGENIDYLPLSITPLSAPTPTPVPPQTTPTPIPTTTPQSPSPTQTTPITIPVERPAIPVPTAALVVIAVTILAIIAYIVKTVFIKS
;
A
#
# COMPACT_ATOMS: atom_id res chain seq x y z
N MET A 1 64.47 47.38 -8.21
CA MET A 1 63.74 46.76 -9.34
C MET A 1 62.77 47.77 -9.90
N PRO A 2 62.86 48.10 -11.20
CA PRO A 2 61.94 49.03 -11.85
C PRO A 2 60.50 48.50 -11.76
N ILE A 3 59.55 49.41 -11.60
CA ILE A 3 58.11 49.16 -11.42
C ILE A 3 57.55 48.14 -12.42
N LEU A 4 58.10 48.14 -13.65
CA LEU A 4 57.74 47.21 -14.72
C LEU A 4 57.99 45.73 -14.39
N GLU A 5 59.08 45.39 -13.69
CA GLU A 5 59.36 44.00 -13.29
C GLU A 5 58.38 43.51 -12.22
N ARG A 6 57.98 44.40 -11.29
CA ARG A 6 56.98 44.06 -10.26
C ARG A 6 55.61 43.81 -10.88
N VAL A 7 55.21 44.59 -11.89
CA VAL A 7 53.96 44.39 -12.63
C VAL A 7 53.98 43.06 -13.37
N ILE A 8 55.06 42.73 -14.08
CA ILE A 8 55.17 41.46 -14.83
C ILE A 8 55.11 40.25 -13.90
N VAL A 9 55.77 40.29 -12.74
CA VAL A 9 55.73 39.21 -11.75
C VAL A 9 54.33 39.06 -11.15
N LEU A 10 53.63 40.16 -10.87
CA LEU A 10 52.27 40.14 -10.35
C LEU A 10 51.29 39.56 -11.37
N THR A 11 51.39 39.99 -12.64
CA THR A 11 50.54 39.49 -13.74
C THR A 11 50.76 38.00 -13.97
N ARG A 12 52.01 37.51 -13.95
CA ARG A 12 52.30 36.07 -14.09
C ARG A 12 51.74 35.25 -12.92
N ARG A 13 51.81 35.77 -11.69
CA ARG A 13 51.23 35.10 -10.51
C ARG A 13 49.70 35.05 -10.58
N LEU A 14 49.05 36.12 -11.06
CA LEU A 14 47.60 36.16 -11.27
C LEU A 14 47.15 35.18 -12.36
N ILE A 15 47.88 35.09 -13.48
CA ILE A 15 47.59 34.12 -14.56
C ILE A 15 47.74 32.68 -14.04
N LEU A 16 48.80 32.40 -13.27
CA LEU A 16 49.01 31.07 -12.71
C LEU A 16 47.91 30.70 -11.70
N LEU A 17 47.48 31.64 -10.85
CA LEU A 17 46.38 31.42 -9.91
C LEU A 17 45.07 31.14 -10.65
N PHE A 18 44.81 31.87 -11.74
CA PHE A 18 43.63 31.68 -12.58
C PHE A 18 43.62 30.32 -13.27
N LEU A 19 44.77 29.87 -13.79
CA LEU A 19 44.90 28.54 -14.41
C LEU A 19 44.73 27.40 -13.39
N VAL A 20 45.25 27.57 -12.17
CA VAL A 20 45.06 26.60 -11.08
C VAL A 20 43.59 26.54 -10.65
N LEU A 21 42.90 27.69 -10.58
CA LEU A 21 41.48 27.75 -10.27
C LEU A 21 40.63 27.04 -11.32
N ILE A 22 40.94 27.22 -12.61
CA ILE A 22 40.30 26.48 -13.72
C ILE A 22 40.56 24.98 -13.59
N LEU A 23 41.78 24.57 -13.26
CA LEU A 23 42.12 23.15 -13.10
C LEU A 23 41.34 22.51 -11.94
N VAL A 24 41.24 23.19 -10.80
CA VAL A 24 40.49 22.73 -9.61
C VAL A 24 38.99 22.69 -9.87
N MET A 25 38.43 23.65 -10.61
CA MET A 25 37.02 23.63 -11.01
C MET A 25 36.70 22.48 -11.98
N ASN A 26 37.68 21.97 -12.73
CA ASN A 26 37.52 20.84 -13.65
C ASN A 26 37.78 19.46 -13.01
N THR A 27 38.32 19.38 -11.78
CA THR A 27 38.58 18.11 -11.08
C THR A 27 37.56 17.79 -9.98
N ILE A 28 36.68 18.72 -9.64
CA ILE A 28 35.51 18.44 -8.82
C ILE A 28 34.49 17.78 -9.77
N PRO A 29 34.06 16.53 -9.53
CA PRO A 29 32.95 15.98 -10.30
C PRO A 29 31.77 16.94 -10.12
N LEU A 30 31.29 17.52 -11.23
CA LEU A 30 30.03 18.26 -11.23
C LEU A 30 28.96 17.28 -10.77
N ILE A 31 28.66 17.32 -9.48
CA ILE A 31 27.37 16.91 -8.99
C ILE A 31 26.42 17.96 -9.59
N ASP A 32 25.88 17.63 -10.76
CA ASP A 32 24.76 18.36 -11.36
C ASP A 32 23.53 18.17 -10.46
N ILE A 33 23.53 18.82 -9.29
CA ILE A 33 22.29 19.15 -8.61
C ILE A 33 21.70 20.30 -9.43
N VAL A 34 21.02 19.91 -10.51
CA VAL A 34 20.07 20.77 -11.17
C VAL A 34 18.93 20.97 -10.17
N TYR A 35 18.99 22.04 -9.39
CA TYR A 35 17.81 22.56 -8.72
C TYR A 35 16.87 23.01 -9.83
N ALA A 36 15.84 22.20 -10.11
CA ALA A 36 14.72 22.69 -10.90
C ALA A 36 14.11 23.89 -10.15
N MET A 37 13.66 24.91 -10.88
CA MET A 37 13.17 26.18 -10.31
C MET A 37 11.97 26.04 -9.35
N ASP A 38 11.46 24.83 -9.16
CA ASP A 38 10.30 24.49 -8.34
C ASP A 38 10.64 23.79 -7.00
N GLY A 39 11.91 23.74 -6.58
CA GLY A 39 12.31 23.09 -5.32
C GLY A 39 12.31 21.56 -5.38
N VAL A 40 12.34 20.99 -6.58
CA VAL A 40 12.45 19.55 -6.85
C VAL A 40 13.91 19.18 -7.12
N VAL A 41 14.39 18.15 -6.42
CA VAL A 41 15.73 17.58 -6.61
C VAL A 41 15.64 16.42 -7.61
N LEU A 42 16.30 16.55 -8.75
CA LEU A 42 16.35 15.49 -9.76
C LEU A 42 17.47 14.50 -9.47
N ILE A 43 17.16 13.20 -9.46
CA ILE A 43 18.13 12.14 -9.13
C ILE A 43 18.20 11.09 -10.25
N ASN A 44 19.39 10.54 -10.49
CA ASN A 44 19.67 9.52 -11.50
C ASN A 44 20.70 8.48 -11.07
N ASN A 45 21.07 8.47 -9.79
CA ASN A 45 22.02 7.53 -9.22
C ASN A 45 21.53 7.10 -7.84
N CYS A 46 21.96 5.91 -7.40
CA CYS A 46 21.74 5.47 -6.02
C CYS A 46 22.37 6.48 -5.05
N MET A 47 21.67 6.82 -3.97
CA MET A 47 22.06 7.88 -3.05
C MET A 47 21.42 7.74 -1.66
N MET A 48 21.87 8.56 -0.72
CA MET A 48 21.21 8.78 0.55
C MET A 48 20.52 10.14 0.57
N ILE A 49 19.23 10.16 0.90
CA ILE A 49 18.42 11.35 1.11
C ILE A 49 18.46 11.69 2.60
N VAL A 50 19.21 12.75 2.93
CA VAL A 50 19.44 13.24 4.30
C VAL A 50 18.81 14.60 4.57
N GLU A 51 18.17 15.19 3.56
CA GLU A 51 17.41 16.44 3.69
C GLU A 51 15.94 16.21 3.31
N SER A 52 15.03 16.97 3.93
CA SER A 52 13.63 17.00 3.55
C SER A 52 13.47 17.59 2.14
N GLY A 53 12.47 17.12 1.39
CA GLY A 53 12.20 17.69 0.06
C GLY A 53 11.49 16.75 -0.90
N TYR A 54 11.34 17.22 -2.13
CA TYR A 54 10.77 16.45 -3.23
C TYR A 54 11.90 15.97 -4.14
N TYR A 55 12.07 14.65 -4.22
CA TYR A 55 13.05 13.98 -5.05
C TYR A 55 12.35 13.26 -6.19
N LYS A 56 12.82 13.46 -7.42
CA LYS A 56 12.21 12.88 -8.61
C LYS A 56 13.27 12.21 -9.47
N LEU A 57 13.01 10.98 -9.91
CA LEU A 57 13.90 10.31 -10.87
C LEU A 57 13.84 11.02 -12.22
N LYS A 58 15.00 11.21 -12.85
CA LYS A 58 15.11 11.74 -14.23
C LYS A 58 15.47 10.65 -15.26
N SER A 59 15.85 9.47 -14.80
CA SER A 59 16.18 8.29 -15.61
C SER A 59 16.09 7.03 -14.76
N ASN A 60 16.14 5.86 -15.41
CA ASN A 60 16.35 4.60 -14.72
C ASN A 60 17.68 4.62 -13.95
N ILE A 61 17.73 3.89 -12.84
CA ILE A 61 18.93 3.71 -12.03
C ILE A 61 19.22 2.21 -11.96
N THR A 62 20.49 1.84 -12.14
CA THR A 62 20.95 0.46 -11.99
C THR A 62 22.05 0.38 -10.94
N GLY A 63 21.98 -0.63 -10.08
CA GLY A 63 22.99 -0.93 -9.06
C GLY A 63 22.50 -0.71 -7.63
N ALA A 64 23.47 -0.73 -6.72
CA ALA A 64 23.31 -0.50 -5.28
C ALA A 64 24.62 0.06 -4.70
N MET A 65 24.54 0.68 -3.53
CA MET A 65 25.69 1.14 -2.72
C MET A 65 25.80 0.33 -1.43
N GLY A 66 26.99 0.23 -0.83
CA GLY A 66 27.15 -0.19 0.56
C GLY A 66 27.37 -1.69 0.84
N GLY A 67 27.54 -2.54 -0.18
CA GLY A 67 27.88 -3.95 0.02
C GLY A 67 26.74 -4.76 0.66
N VAL A 68 27.07 -5.61 1.64
CA VAL A 68 26.09 -6.40 2.42
C VAL A 68 25.28 -5.46 3.32
N GLY A 69 23.95 -5.49 3.21
CA GLY A 69 23.06 -4.51 3.86
C GLY A 69 23.00 -3.16 3.12
N GLY A 70 23.43 -3.15 1.85
CA GLY A 70 23.44 -1.99 0.99
C GLY A 70 22.05 -1.50 0.59
N PHE A 71 22.00 -0.46 -0.23
CA PHE A 71 20.74 0.09 -0.76
C PHE A 71 20.97 0.81 -2.09
N CYS A 72 19.94 0.97 -2.91
CA CYS A 72 20.00 1.99 -3.96
C CYS A 72 19.61 3.37 -3.42
N ILE A 73 18.41 3.52 -2.85
CA ILE A 73 17.98 4.79 -2.25
C ILE A 73 17.72 4.59 -0.77
N LYS A 74 18.45 5.30 0.10
CA LYS A 74 18.15 5.36 1.54
C LYS A 74 17.56 6.71 1.92
N ILE A 75 16.39 6.70 2.54
CA ILE A 75 15.71 7.89 3.04
C ILE A 75 15.88 7.94 4.55
N SER A 76 16.85 8.74 5.01
CA SER A 76 17.11 9.00 6.43
C SER A 76 16.39 10.25 6.93
N ALA A 77 16.07 11.18 6.02
CA ALA A 77 15.33 12.40 6.35
C ALA A 77 13.83 12.18 6.49
N SER A 78 13.20 13.00 7.32
CA SER A 78 11.74 13.08 7.39
C SER A 78 11.18 14.09 6.36
N ASN A 79 9.88 14.05 6.08
CA ASN A 79 9.22 14.97 5.13
C ASN A 79 9.81 14.87 3.71
N VAL A 80 9.87 13.64 3.19
CA VAL A 80 10.44 13.34 1.88
C VAL A 80 9.35 12.81 0.96
N VAL A 81 9.28 13.34 -0.25
CA VAL A 81 8.56 12.68 -1.35
C VAL A 81 9.60 12.17 -2.32
N LEU A 82 9.61 10.86 -2.57
CA LEU A 82 10.40 10.20 -3.59
C LEU A 82 9.47 9.72 -4.71
N ASP A 83 9.60 10.34 -5.87
CA ASP A 83 8.77 10.09 -7.05
C ASP A 83 9.60 9.42 -8.15
N GLY A 84 9.28 8.17 -8.45
CA GLY A 84 9.89 7.39 -9.52
C GLY A 84 9.60 7.95 -10.91
N ALA A 85 8.55 8.76 -11.08
CA ALA A 85 8.17 9.36 -12.35
C ALA A 85 8.04 8.38 -13.54
N GLY A 86 7.72 7.11 -13.24
CA GLY A 86 7.67 6.01 -14.21
C GLY A 86 9.01 5.34 -14.50
N PHE A 87 10.13 5.84 -13.94
CA PHE A 87 11.44 5.22 -14.06
C PHE A 87 11.63 4.08 -13.05
N SER A 88 12.59 3.22 -13.38
CA SER A 88 12.89 2.00 -12.64
C SER A 88 14.17 2.11 -11.82
N ILE A 89 14.25 1.36 -10.73
CA ILE A 89 15.48 1.05 -10.01
C ILE A 89 15.73 -0.46 -10.10
N ILE A 90 16.89 -0.86 -10.63
CA ILE A 90 17.23 -2.26 -10.88
C ILE A 90 18.51 -2.64 -10.14
N GLY A 91 18.39 -3.59 -9.23
CA GLY A 91 19.48 -4.07 -8.39
C GLY A 91 20.42 -5.03 -9.11
N PRO A 92 21.58 -5.34 -8.50
CA PRO A 92 22.64 -6.16 -9.08
C PRO A 92 22.35 -7.67 -9.00
N ALA A 93 21.10 -8.10 -9.19
CA ALA A 93 20.67 -9.50 -9.20
C ALA A 93 21.21 -10.33 -8.01
N TYR A 94 21.03 -9.83 -6.78
CA TYR A 94 21.41 -10.50 -5.53
C TYR A 94 22.90 -10.73 -5.27
N ILE A 95 23.80 -10.23 -6.13
CA ILE A 95 25.26 -10.38 -5.94
C ILE A 95 25.72 -9.74 -4.62
N LEU A 96 25.02 -8.70 -4.17
CA LEU A 96 25.17 -8.09 -2.85
C LEU A 96 23.78 -7.92 -2.24
N PRO A 97 23.53 -8.35 -0.99
CA PRO A 97 22.23 -8.21 -0.36
C PRO A 97 21.99 -6.73 -0.04
N ALA A 98 21.27 -6.05 -0.95
CA ALA A 98 20.94 -4.65 -0.86
C ALA A 98 19.43 -4.44 -1.03
N PHE A 99 18.90 -3.35 -0.48
CA PHE A 99 17.51 -2.94 -0.64
C PHE A 99 17.33 -1.97 -1.82
N GLY A 100 16.20 -2.02 -2.52
CA GLY A 100 15.90 -1.01 -3.54
C GLY A 100 15.75 0.36 -2.89
N ILE A 101 14.78 0.46 -1.98
CA ILE A 101 14.51 1.66 -1.18
C ILE A 101 14.49 1.28 0.30
N LEU A 102 15.32 1.92 1.11
CA LEU A 102 15.36 1.78 2.56
C LEU A 102 14.87 3.06 3.23
N VAL A 103 13.80 2.98 4.02
CA VAL A 103 13.20 4.10 4.73
C VAL A 103 13.47 3.99 6.23
N ASN A 104 14.11 5.02 6.78
CA ASN A 104 14.27 5.25 8.21
C ASN A 104 13.71 6.62 8.65
N GLY A 105 13.30 7.46 7.70
CA GLY A 105 12.68 8.76 7.94
C GLY A 105 11.17 8.69 8.18
N ASN A 106 10.61 9.71 8.81
CA ASN A 106 9.17 9.84 9.06
C ASN A 106 8.49 10.75 8.05
N ASN A 107 7.18 10.59 7.83
CA ASN A 107 6.44 11.39 6.86
C ASN A 107 7.07 11.30 5.46
N VAL A 108 7.17 10.07 4.94
CA VAL A 108 7.81 9.76 3.66
C VAL A 108 6.76 9.25 2.68
N THR A 109 6.80 9.72 1.45
CA THR A 109 5.98 9.19 0.35
C THR A 109 6.89 8.62 -0.73
N ILE A 110 6.68 7.36 -1.10
CA ILE A 110 7.34 6.68 -2.22
C ILE A 110 6.27 6.39 -3.27
N LYS A 111 6.44 6.91 -4.48
CA LYS A 111 5.41 6.76 -5.51
C LYS A 111 5.92 6.65 -6.94
N ASN A 112 5.08 6.09 -7.80
CA ASN A 112 5.23 6.10 -9.27
C ASN A 112 6.52 5.47 -9.79
N PHE A 113 7.08 4.45 -9.14
CA PHE A 113 8.19 3.69 -9.72
C PHE A 113 7.68 2.73 -10.80
N GLY A 114 8.32 2.77 -11.98
CA GLY A 114 7.96 1.92 -13.11
C GLY A 114 8.36 0.46 -12.93
N LEU A 115 9.43 0.20 -12.18
CA LEU A 115 9.81 -1.12 -11.68
C LEU A 115 10.86 -0.99 -10.56
N ILE A 116 10.67 -1.72 -9.45
CA ILE A 116 11.68 -1.97 -8.42
C ILE A 116 12.00 -3.46 -8.41
N SER A 117 13.23 -3.85 -8.77
CA SER A 117 13.58 -5.27 -8.98
C SER A 117 15.05 -5.57 -8.73
N GLY A 118 15.38 -6.83 -8.42
CA GLY A 118 16.77 -7.33 -8.35
C GLY A 118 17.49 -7.03 -7.03
N TYR A 119 16.73 -6.77 -5.97
CA TYR A 119 17.20 -6.45 -4.63
C TYR A 119 16.82 -7.55 -3.63
N ALA A 120 17.57 -7.68 -2.53
CA ALA A 120 17.22 -8.59 -1.44
C ALA A 120 15.93 -8.19 -0.70
N GLY A 121 15.51 -6.92 -0.84
CA GLY A 121 14.16 -6.45 -0.55
C GLY A 121 13.85 -5.21 -1.40
N GLY A 122 12.64 -5.13 -1.95
CA GLY A 122 12.25 -4.03 -2.85
C GLY A 122 12.19 -2.70 -2.11
N ILE A 123 11.22 -2.57 -1.21
CA ILE A 123 11.07 -1.44 -0.29
C ILE A 123 11.07 -1.96 1.15
N LEU A 124 12.02 -1.49 1.97
CA LEU A 124 12.05 -1.75 3.40
C LEU A 124 11.74 -0.46 4.18
N ILE A 125 10.68 -0.49 4.98
CA ILE A 125 10.30 0.56 5.92
C ILE A 125 10.63 0.05 7.32
N SER A 126 11.58 0.69 8.00
CA SER A 126 12.03 0.26 9.32
C SER A 126 12.04 1.42 10.30
N GLU A 127 11.47 1.19 11.48
CA GLU A 127 11.45 2.15 12.60
C GLU A 127 10.96 3.54 12.19
N SER A 128 9.93 3.58 11.33
CA SER A 128 9.44 4.80 10.70
C SER A 128 7.95 5.02 10.99
N SER A 129 7.50 6.26 10.80
CA SER A 129 6.09 6.64 10.97
C SER A 129 5.57 7.48 9.81
N ARG A 130 4.27 7.34 9.52
CA ARG A 130 3.58 8.10 8.45
C ARG A 130 4.26 7.91 7.09
N VAL A 131 4.40 6.65 6.67
CA VAL A 131 4.98 6.32 5.35
C VAL A 131 3.88 5.94 4.38
N ILE A 132 3.93 6.47 3.16
CA ILE A 132 3.01 6.13 2.07
C ILE A 132 3.82 5.49 0.94
N VAL A 133 3.40 4.30 0.50
CA VAL A 133 3.93 3.60 -0.67
C VAL A 133 2.79 3.46 -1.67
N ASP A 134 2.81 4.28 -2.71
CA ASP A 134 1.67 4.47 -3.62
C ASP A 134 2.03 4.27 -5.09
N ASN A 135 1.23 3.50 -5.83
CA ASN A 135 1.35 3.38 -7.28
C ASN A 135 2.77 2.97 -7.78
N ASN A 136 3.35 1.93 -7.17
CA ASN A 136 4.64 1.38 -7.60
C ASN A 136 4.47 -0.01 -8.21
N VAL A 137 5.36 -0.35 -9.16
CA VAL A 137 5.50 -1.71 -9.68
C VAL A 137 6.72 -2.37 -9.04
N LEU A 138 6.53 -3.52 -8.41
CA LEU A 138 7.61 -4.31 -7.79
C LEU A 138 7.59 -5.74 -8.31
N SER A 139 8.76 -6.29 -8.57
CA SER A 139 8.92 -7.66 -9.08
C SER A 139 10.33 -8.18 -8.82
N GLY A 140 10.46 -9.46 -8.52
CA GLY A 140 11.78 -10.10 -8.43
C GLY A 140 12.59 -9.58 -7.25
N ASN A 141 11.94 -9.45 -6.09
CA ASN A 141 12.58 -9.29 -4.79
C ASN A 141 11.97 -10.32 -3.80
N PRO A 142 12.76 -10.97 -2.91
CA PRO A 142 12.26 -11.98 -1.96
C PRO A 142 11.14 -11.46 -1.08
N LYS A 143 11.25 -10.20 -0.66
CA LYS A 143 10.17 -9.42 -0.05
C LYS A 143 10.02 -8.15 -0.86
N GLU A 144 8.84 -7.95 -1.46
CA GLU A 144 8.62 -6.81 -2.34
C GLU A 144 8.46 -5.53 -1.51
N ILE A 145 7.58 -5.56 -0.50
CA ILE A 145 7.45 -4.51 0.49
C ILE A 145 7.52 -5.11 1.90
N GLU A 146 8.43 -4.60 2.72
CA GLU A 146 8.60 -5.01 4.11
C GLU A 146 8.45 -3.82 5.06
N VAL A 147 7.63 -3.98 6.10
CA VAL A 147 7.38 -3.00 7.16
C VAL A 147 7.77 -3.60 8.50
N ILE A 148 8.71 -2.97 9.20
CA ILE A 148 9.22 -3.45 10.49
C ILE A 148 9.14 -2.33 11.53
N LYS A 149 8.57 -2.63 12.70
CA LYS A 149 8.55 -1.72 13.87
C LYS A 149 8.07 -0.30 13.52
N SER A 150 7.07 -0.20 12.65
CA SER A 150 6.63 1.07 12.08
C SER A 150 5.16 1.36 12.39
N ARG A 151 4.76 2.63 12.26
CA ARG A 151 3.40 3.07 12.60
C ARG A 151 2.80 4.00 11.56
N GLY A 152 1.52 3.82 11.22
CA GLY A 152 0.84 4.74 10.30
C GLY A 152 1.38 4.59 8.88
N VAL A 153 1.53 3.35 8.40
CA VAL A 153 2.03 3.07 7.05
C VAL A 153 0.85 2.79 6.12
N THR A 154 0.83 3.40 4.94
CA THR A 154 -0.17 3.11 3.89
C THR A 154 0.54 2.53 2.67
N ILE A 155 0.16 1.32 2.26
CA ILE A 155 0.63 0.64 1.06
C ILE A 155 -0.57 0.54 0.13
N ALA A 156 -0.63 1.39 -0.89
CA ALA A 156 -1.79 1.51 -1.75
C ALA A 156 -1.50 1.52 -3.25
N GLY A 157 -2.40 0.93 -4.05
CA GLY A 157 -2.32 1.02 -5.52
C GLY A 157 -1.07 0.39 -6.14
N ASN A 158 -0.34 -0.46 -5.41
CA ASN A 158 0.88 -1.07 -5.93
C ASN A 158 0.54 -2.33 -6.74
N THR A 159 1.35 -2.58 -7.76
CA THR A 159 1.31 -3.82 -8.54
C THR A 159 2.54 -4.65 -8.21
N ILE A 160 2.33 -5.78 -7.54
CA ILE A 160 3.36 -6.74 -7.17
C ILE A 160 3.25 -7.95 -8.10
N LEU A 161 4.27 -8.13 -8.94
CA LEU A 161 4.40 -9.24 -9.88
C LEU A 161 5.52 -10.16 -9.38
N ALA A 162 5.18 -11.08 -8.49
CA ALA A 162 6.18 -11.97 -7.92
C ALA A 162 6.80 -12.89 -8.99
N THR A 163 8.06 -13.20 -8.80
CA THR A 163 8.83 -14.17 -9.60
C THR A 163 9.20 -15.37 -8.72
N PRO A 164 9.82 -16.44 -9.23
CA PRO A 164 10.26 -17.57 -8.40
C PRO A 164 11.18 -17.18 -7.22
N GLU A 165 11.87 -16.05 -7.32
CA GLU A 165 12.71 -15.49 -6.26
C GLU A 165 11.90 -14.80 -5.14
N THR A 166 10.67 -14.36 -5.43
CA THR A 166 9.80 -13.71 -4.47
C THR A 166 9.23 -14.74 -3.49
N THR A 167 9.35 -14.47 -2.20
CA THR A 167 8.79 -15.33 -1.13
C THR A 167 7.51 -14.73 -0.54
N ILE A 168 7.48 -13.41 -0.36
CA ILE A 168 6.36 -12.67 0.25
C ILE A 168 6.13 -11.39 -0.55
N GLY A 169 4.88 -11.13 -0.95
CA GLY A 169 4.50 -9.85 -1.56
C GLY A 169 4.66 -8.70 -0.56
N ILE A 170 3.83 -8.70 0.50
CA ILE A 170 3.87 -7.67 1.54
C ILE A 170 4.09 -8.33 2.91
N SER A 171 5.12 -7.90 3.64
CA SER A 171 5.43 -8.38 5.00
C SER A 171 5.31 -7.24 6.00
N ILE A 172 4.56 -7.46 7.09
CA ILE A 172 4.37 -6.50 8.18
C ILE A 172 4.78 -7.18 9.49
N GLY A 173 5.77 -6.64 10.19
CA GLY A 173 6.30 -7.18 11.44
C GLY A 173 6.36 -6.13 12.55
N GLY A 174 5.85 -6.46 13.75
CA GLY A 174 5.96 -5.61 14.93
C GLY A 174 5.39 -4.19 14.74
N SER A 175 4.36 -4.03 13.91
CA SER A 175 3.89 -2.73 13.42
C SER A 175 2.43 -2.46 13.78
N SER A 176 2.00 -1.20 13.69
CA SER A 176 0.60 -0.85 13.95
C SER A 176 0.07 0.27 13.08
N GLU A 177 -1.26 0.35 12.96
CA GLU A 177 -1.92 1.36 12.11
C GLU A 177 -1.41 1.29 10.66
N VAL A 178 -1.31 0.07 10.12
CA VAL A 178 -0.90 -0.17 8.73
C VAL A 178 -2.13 -0.38 7.86
N VAL A 179 -2.19 0.26 6.71
CA VAL A 179 -3.25 0.07 5.71
C VAL A 179 -2.63 -0.52 4.45
N VAL A 180 -3.11 -1.68 4.04
CA VAL A 180 -2.78 -2.32 2.76
C VAL A 180 -4.03 -2.29 1.91
N ALA A 181 -4.10 -1.40 0.92
CA ALA A 181 -5.33 -1.18 0.16
C ALA A 181 -5.16 -1.08 -1.35
N ASN A 182 -6.11 -1.63 -2.11
CA ASN A 182 -6.13 -1.50 -3.58
C ASN A 182 -4.86 -2.01 -4.28
N ASN A 183 -4.15 -2.98 -3.70
CA ASN A 183 -2.97 -3.57 -4.33
C ASN A 183 -3.36 -4.78 -5.18
N ILE A 184 -2.59 -5.01 -6.24
CA ILE A 184 -2.63 -6.24 -7.04
C ILE A 184 -1.38 -7.03 -6.69
N ILE A 185 -1.55 -8.20 -6.09
CA ILE A 185 -0.45 -9.11 -5.71
C ILE A 185 -0.65 -10.41 -6.48
N SER A 186 0.31 -10.76 -7.33
CA SER A 186 0.19 -11.93 -8.20
C SER A 186 1.45 -12.80 -8.15
N ASN A 187 1.27 -14.12 -8.32
CA ASN A 187 2.31 -15.15 -8.44
C ASN A 187 3.22 -15.34 -7.23
N SER A 188 2.90 -14.73 -6.08
CA SER A 188 3.73 -14.87 -4.88
C SER A 188 3.43 -16.19 -4.18
N PRO A 189 4.42 -16.85 -3.54
CA PRO A 189 4.16 -17.93 -2.60
C PRO A 189 3.31 -17.48 -1.42
N SER A 190 3.55 -16.27 -0.88
CA SER A 190 2.74 -15.67 0.19
C SER A 190 2.31 -14.25 -0.19
N GLY A 191 1.01 -13.98 -0.19
CA GLY A 191 0.48 -12.66 -0.59
C GLY A 191 0.81 -11.57 0.42
N VAL A 192 0.17 -11.64 1.60
CA VAL A 192 0.37 -10.69 2.71
C VAL A 192 0.66 -11.46 4.00
N PHE A 193 1.77 -11.16 4.65
CA PHE A 193 2.15 -11.70 5.95
C PHE A 193 2.11 -10.61 7.02
N ILE A 194 1.42 -10.87 8.14
CA ILE A 194 1.27 -9.97 9.27
C ILE A 194 1.71 -10.71 10.54
N GLY A 195 2.81 -10.28 11.13
CA GLY A 195 3.41 -10.84 12.36
C GLY A 195 3.51 -9.80 13.47
N ASP A 196 3.17 -10.18 14.71
CA ASP A 196 3.30 -9.34 15.91
C ASP A 196 2.70 -7.93 15.75
N SER A 197 1.59 -7.81 15.03
CA SER A 197 1.05 -6.53 14.59
C SER A 197 -0.42 -6.36 14.96
N SER A 198 -0.86 -5.11 15.10
CA SER A 198 -2.22 -4.77 15.50
C SER A 198 -2.75 -3.55 14.77
N ARG A 199 -4.08 -3.44 14.64
CA ARG A 199 -4.73 -2.32 13.93
C ARG A 199 -4.23 -2.22 12.49
N VAL A 200 -3.99 -3.37 11.86
CA VAL A 200 -3.74 -3.49 10.42
C VAL A 200 -5.08 -3.61 9.69
N ILE A 201 -5.21 -2.90 8.58
CA ILE A 201 -6.37 -2.95 7.68
C ILE A 201 -5.87 -3.47 6.33
N VAL A 202 -6.37 -4.62 5.89
CA VAL A 202 -6.15 -5.16 4.55
C VAL A 202 -7.46 -5.05 3.78
N ASP A 203 -7.56 -4.08 2.87
CA ASP A 203 -8.82 -3.71 2.23
C ASP A 203 -8.76 -3.64 0.70
N ASN A 204 -9.76 -4.20 0.02
CA ASN A 204 -9.92 -4.07 -1.44
C ASN A 204 -8.69 -4.48 -2.27
N ASN A 205 -7.95 -5.51 -1.83
CA ASN A 205 -6.81 -6.04 -2.59
C ASN A 205 -7.24 -7.19 -3.50
N THR A 206 -6.57 -7.34 -4.63
CA THR A 206 -6.65 -8.54 -5.47
C THR A 206 -5.37 -9.35 -5.28
N ILE A 207 -5.49 -10.52 -4.64
CA ILE A 207 -4.37 -11.39 -4.27
C ILE A 207 -4.55 -12.70 -5.02
N SER A 208 -3.63 -13.02 -5.94
CA SER A 208 -3.63 -14.23 -6.76
C SER A 208 -2.32 -15.00 -6.55
N VAL A 209 -2.32 -16.02 -5.69
CA VAL A 209 -1.08 -16.66 -5.18
C VAL A 209 -1.11 -18.19 -5.29
N LEU A 210 0.07 -18.80 -5.22
CA LEU A 210 0.22 -20.27 -5.33
C LEU A 210 0.49 -20.96 -3.99
N GLY A 211 0.75 -20.22 -2.90
CA GLY A 211 0.93 -20.77 -1.56
C GLY A 211 -0.18 -20.34 -0.60
N VAL A 212 0.06 -19.28 0.18
CA VAL A 212 -0.90 -18.76 1.17
C VAL A 212 -1.31 -17.33 0.80
N GLY A 213 -2.62 -17.05 0.82
CA GLY A 213 -3.16 -15.73 0.49
C GLY A 213 -2.75 -14.67 1.50
N ILE A 214 -3.27 -14.78 2.71
CA ILE A 214 -2.97 -13.89 3.83
C ILE A 214 -2.63 -14.71 5.09
N VAL A 215 -1.65 -14.26 5.86
CA VAL A 215 -1.26 -14.86 7.14
C VAL A 215 -1.34 -13.83 8.26
N LEU A 216 -2.02 -14.19 9.35
CA LEU A 216 -1.93 -13.52 10.65
C LEU A 216 -1.20 -14.43 11.64
N GLY A 217 -0.03 -14.01 12.12
CA GLY A 217 0.71 -14.66 13.20
C GLY A 217 0.83 -13.72 14.39
N GLU A 218 0.35 -14.14 15.57
CA GLU A 218 0.45 -13.35 16.81
C GLU A 218 -0.09 -11.91 16.65
N SER A 219 -1.12 -11.75 15.81
CA SER A 219 -1.59 -10.45 15.32
C SER A 219 -3.08 -10.27 15.58
N SER A 220 -3.42 -9.50 16.61
CA SER A 220 -4.78 -9.32 17.10
C SER A 220 -5.36 -7.94 16.77
N GLY A 221 -6.68 -7.84 16.64
CA GLY A 221 -7.37 -6.56 16.41
C GLY A 221 -7.14 -5.95 15.03
N ASN A 222 -7.10 -6.79 13.99
CA ASN A 222 -6.94 -6.40 12.59
C ASN A 222 -8.25 -6.54 11.82
N ILE A 223 -8.33 -5.88 10.67
CA ILE A 223 -9.49 -5.91 9.76
C ILE A 223 -9.02 -6.40 8.38
N ILE A 224 -9.63 -7.46 7.89
CA ILE A 224 -9.42 -8.00 6.55
C ILE A 224 -10.74 -7.91 5.82
N SER A 225 -10.87 -6.99 4.87
CA SER A 225 -12.13 -6.72 4.21
C SER A 225 -12.07 -6.48 2.70
N ASN A 226 -13.17 -6.80 2.01
CA ASN A 226 -13.36 -6.49 0.60
C ASN A 226 -12.26 -7.06 -0.33
N ASN A 227 -11.50 -8.06 0.12
CA ASN A 227 -10.40 -8.62 -0.68
C ASN A 227 -10.91 -9.73 -1.60
N LYS A 228 -10.31 -9.81 -2.79
CA LYS A 228 -10.43 -10.97 -3.68
C LYS A 228 -9.15 -11.78 -3.54
N ILE A 229 -9.23 -12.91 -2.84
CA ILE A 229 -8.13 -13.83 -2.57
C ILE A 229 -8.37 -15.10 -3.38
N LEU A 230 -7.58 -15.28 -4.42
CA LEU A 230 -7.63 -16.38 -5.35
C LEU A 230 -6.31 -17.15 -5.25
N GLY A 231 -6.35 -18.47 -5.30
CA GLY A 231 -5.11 -19.22 -5.40
C GLY A 231 -5.30 -20.65 -5.82
N GLY A 232 -4.19 -21.38 -5.92
CA GLY A 232 -4.16 -22.84 -6.11
C GLY A 232 -3.34 -23.55 -5.04
N GLY A 233 -3.10 -22.86 -3.93
CA GLY A 233 -2.22 -23.29 -2.84
C GLY A 233 -2.96 -23.90 -1.66
N MET A 234 -2.28 -23.92 -0.51
CA MET A 234 -2.79 -24.57 0.70
C MET A 234 -3.92 -23.77 1.36
N ASN A 235 -3.65 -22.52 1.76
CA ASN A 235 -4.55 -21.75 2.62
C ASN A 235 -4.89 -20.39 2.00
N GLY A 236 -6.17 -20.01 1.95
CA GLY A 236 -6.57 -18.66 1.54
C GLY A 236 -6.22 -17.61 2.61
N LEU A 237 -6.63 -17.89 3.85
CA LEU A 237 -6.35 -17.08 5.02
C LEU A 237 -5.95 -17.99 6.19
N MET A 238 -4.76 -17.80 6.74
CA MET A 238 -4.27 -18.52 7.91
C MET A 238 -4.21 -17.59 9.13
N ILE A 239 -4.81 -18.00 10.24
CA ILE A 239 -4.95 -17.20 11.46
C ILE A 239 -4.40 -18.00 12.65
N ALA A 240 -3.20 -17.65 13.09
CA ALA A 240 -2.47 -18.34 14.16
C ALA A 240 -2.23 -17.41 15.35
N SER A 241 -2.65 -17.82 16.55
CA SER A 241 -2.50 -17.05 17.80
C SER A 241 -2.99 -15.60 17.69
N SER A 242 -4.08 -15.39 16.94
CA SER A 242 -4.50 -14.06 16.46
C SER A 242 -5.98 -13.84 16.79
N ASN A 243 -6.25 -13.00 17.79
CA ASN A 243 -7.58 -12.87 18.39
C ASN A 243 -8.29 -11.59 17.95
N ASN A 244 -9.62 -11.58 18.08
CA ASN A 244 -10.45 -10.39 17.92
C ASN A 244 -10.24 -9.64 16.59
N ASN A 245 -9.99 -10.37 15.51
CA ASN A 245 -9.91 -9.82 14.15
C ASN A 245 -11.29 -9.82 13.49
N ILE A 246 -11.49 -8.93 12.51
CA ILE A 246 -12.68 -8.88 11.67
C ILE A 246 -12.32 -9.34 10.26
N ILE A 247 -13.02 -10.36 9.76
CA ILE A 247 -12.85 -10.90 8.41
C ILE A 247 -14.20 -10.79 7.72
N ALA A 248 -14.37 -9.79 6.83
CA ALA A 248 -15.67 -9.53 6.24
C ALA A 248 -15.62 -9.10 4.77
N ASN A 249 -16.64 -9.45 3.99
CA ASN A 249 -16.77 -9.05 2.58
C ASN A 249 -15.64 -9.58 1.68
N ASN A 250 -14.95 -10.66 2.06
CA ASN A 250 -13.90 -11.23 1.23
C ASN A 250 -14.43 -12.32 0.32
N THR A 251 -13.88 -12.43 -0.88
CA THR A 251 -14.01 -13.61 -1.74
C THR A 251 -12.75 -14.43 -1.60
N ILE A 252 -12.85 -15.65 -1.06
CA ILE A 252 -11.73 -16.58 -0.89
C ILE A 252 -12.05 -17.86 -1.67
N SER A 253 -11.30 -18.13 -2.74
CA SER A 253 -11.58 -19.28 -3.60
C SER A 253 -10.34 -19.99 -4.13
N ASP A 254 -10.56 -21.25 -4.51
CA ASP A 254 -9.62 -22.14 -5.21
C ASP A 254 -8.41 -22.62 -4.38
N PHE A 255 -8.45 -22.46 -3.04
CA PHE A 255 -7.48 -23.06 -2.13
C PHE A 255 -7.88 -24.46 -1.65
N ALA A 256 -6.90 -25.23 -1.15
CA ALA A 256 -7.20 -26.48 -0.45
C ALA A 256 -8.03 -26.22 0.82
N VAL A 257 -7.68 -25.17 1.58
CA VAL A 257 -8.42 -24.66 2.73
C VAL A 257 -8.67 -23.14 2.57
N GLY A 258 -9.91 -22.69 2.73
CA GLY A 258 -10.26 -21.28 2.67
C GLY A 258 -9.72 -20.50 3.86
N ILE A 259 -10.24 -20.79 5.06
CA ILE A 259 -9.81 -20.18 6.32
C ILE A 259 -9.27 -21.27 7.27
N ASP A 260 -8.01 -21.16 7.69
CA ASP A 260 -7.38 -22.06 8.65
C ASP A 260 -7.12 -21.35 9.99
N LEU A 261 -7.75 -21.86 11.05
CA LEU A 261 -7.60 -21.41 12.44
C LEU A 261 -7.10 -22.56 13.37
N ALA A 262 -6.75 -23.72 12.83
CA ALA A 262 -6.56 -24.95 13.61
C ALA A 262 -5.15 -25.10 14.20
N THR A 263 -4.14 -24.56 13.53
CA THR A 263 -2.72 -24.76 13.86
C THR A 263 -2.30 -24.09 15.16
N SER A 264 -2.90 -22.95 15.52
CA SER A 264 -2.62 -22.26 16.79
C SER A 264 -3.89 -21.51 17.24
N PRO A 265 -4.52 -21.93 18.35
CA PRO A 265 -5.88 -21.51 18.66
C PRO A 265 -6.05 -19.99 18.71
N SER A 266 -6.99 -19.51 17.91
CA SER A 266 -7.42 -18.11 17.83
C SER A 266 -8.90 -18.02 18.24
N LYS A 267 -9.28 -16.96 18.95
CA LYS A 267 -10.65 -16.79 19.47
C LYS A 267 -11.19 -15.38 19.29
N GLY A 268 -12.52 -15.27 19.37
CA GLY A 268 -13.23 -13.99 19.33
C GLY A 268 -13.12 -13.26 17.99
N ASN A 269 -12.65 -13.93 16.93
CA ASN A 269 -12.69 -13.36 15.59
C ASN A 269 -14.14 -13.30 15.09
N ILE A 270 -14.44 -12.28 14.29
CA ILE A 270 -15.76 -12.04 13.71
C ILE A 270 -15.65 -12.21 12.19
N ILE A 271 -16.23 -13.29 11.67
CA ILE A 271 -16.07 -13.76 10.29
C ILE A 271 -17.45 -13.79 9.63
N TYR A 272 -17.76 -12.84 8.75
CA TYR A 272 -19.10 -12.74 8.16
C TYR A 272 -19.11 -12.12 6.77
N ASN A 273 -20.18 -12.36 6.02
CA ASN A 273 -20.38 -11.83 4.67
C ASN A 273 -19.22 -12.13 3.71
N ASN A 274 -18.56 -13.29 3.85
CA ASN A 274 -17.52 -13.74 2.93
C ASN A 274 -18.10 -14.77 1.95
N ILE A 275 -17.52 -14.86 0.75
CA ILE A 275 -17.71 -15.98 -0.17
C ILE A 275 -16.55 -16.94 0.04
N LEU A 276 -16.85 -18.15 0.50
CA LEU A 276 -15.89 -19.23 0.67
C LEU A 276 -16.20 -20.32 -0.37
N LYS A 277 -15.28 -20.52 -1.31
CA LYS A 277 -15.42 -21.50 -2.40
C LYS A 277 -14.11 -22.26 -2.60
N ASN A 278 -13.81 -23.16 -1.68
CA ASN A 278 -12.52 -23.86 -1.57
C ASN A 278 -12.74 -25.38 -1.48
N GLY A 279 -11.66 -26.16 -1.51
CA GLY A 279 -11.73 -27.61 -1.25
C GLY A 279 -12.34 -27.91 0.12
N ILE A 280 -11.85 -27.21 1.14
CA ILE A 280 -12.42 -27.12 2.48
C ILE A 280 -12.60 -25.63 2.80
N ASN A 281 -13.80 -25.18 3.14
CA ASN A 281 -14.02 -23.75 3.34
C ASN A 281 -13.40 -23.20 4.63
N ALA A 282 -13.44 -23.97 5.71
CA ALA A 282 -12.81 -23.59 6.96
C ALA A 282 -12.38 -24.79 7.81
N ILE A 283 -11.28 -24.65 8.55
CA ILE A 283 -10.87 -25.56 9.63
C ILE A 283 -10.73 -24.72 10.90
N VAL A 284 -11.36 -25.17 11.98
CA VAL A 284 -11.54 -24.39 13.22
C VAL A 284 -10.86 -25.05 14.42
N PRO A 285 -10.40 -24.25 15.41
CA PRO A 285 -9.88 -24.76 16.66
C PRO A 285 -11.03 -25.17 17.59
N ALA A 286 -10.68 -25.70 18.76
CA ALA A 286 -11.67 -25.94 19.82
C ALA A 286 -12.23 -24.63 20.42
N LEU A 287 -11.54 -23.50 20.27
CA LEU A 287 -11.97 -22.22 20.81
C LEU A 287 -13.03 -21.54 19.92
N PRO A 288 -14.00 -20.82 20.52
CA PRO A 288 -15.09 -20.20 19.77
C PRO A 288 -14.66 -18.95 18.99
N ASN A 289 -15.19 -18.83 17.77
CA ASN A 289 -15.21 -17.63 16.94
C ASN A 289 -16.64 -17.36 16.45
N ASN A 290 -16.93 -16.12 16.08
CA ASN A 290 -18.26 -15.71 15.62
C ASN A 290 -18.30 -15.75 14.08
N TRP A 291 -19.11 -16.65 13.50
CA TRP A 291 -19.19 -16.85 12.05
C TRP A 291 -20.35 -16.11 11.38
N ASN A 292 -20.98 -15.18 12.09
CA ASN A 292 -21.99 -14.28 11.57
C ASN A 292 -22.01 -12.98 12.37
N THR A 293 -22.63 -11.94 11.79
CA THR A 293 -23.00 -10.72 12.53
C THR A 293 -24.47 -10.78 12.95
N THR A 294 -24.95 -9.75 13.66
CA THR A 294 -26.39 -9.54 13.83
C THR A 294 -27.03 -9.28 12.47
N LEU A 295 -28.15 -9.94 12.17
CA LEU A 295 -28.88 -9.74 10.92
C LEU A 295 -29.18 -8.26 10.71
N LYS A 296 -28.72 -7.70 9.59
CA LYS A 296 -28.85 -6.27 9.30
C LYS A 296 -29.18 -6.07 7.82
N GLN A 297 -30.10 -5.14 7.56
CA GLN A 297 -30.43 -4.73 6.19
C GLN A 297 -29.21 -4.07 5.52
N GLY A 298 -28.87 -4.53 4.32
CA GLY A 298 -27.72 -4.05 3.56
C GLY A 298 -27.36 -5.02 2.42
N LYS A 299 -26.70 -4.51 1.38
CA LYS A 299 -26.24 -5.37 0.30
C LYS A 299 -25.17 -6.34 0.80
N ASN A 300 -25.45 -7.63 0.70
CA ASN A 300 -24.49 -8.67 1.06
C ASN A 300 -23.59 -9.04 -0.13
N ILE A 301 -22.54 -9.82 0.12
CA ILE A 301 -21.51 -10.13 -0.88
C ILE A 301 -22.03 -10.95 -2.07
N ILE A 302 -23.15 -11.65 -1.93
CA ILE A 302 -23.81 -12.40 -3.00
C ILE A 302 -24.94 -11.60 -3.70
N GLY A 303 -25.12 -10.32 -3.35
CA GLY A 303 -26.08 -9.40 -3.98
C GLY A 303 -27.47 -9.30 -3.31
N GLY A 304 -27.72 -10.08 -2.25
CA GLY A 304 -28.92 -10.04 -1.42
C GLY A 304 -29.05 -8.76 -0.59
N ASN A 305 -30.18 -8.57 0.09
CA ASN A 305 -30.52 -7.33 0.82
C ASN A 305 -30.28 -7.41 2.34
N TRP A 306 -29.74 -8.52 2.84
CA TRP A 306 -29.50 -8.76 4.25
C TRP A 306 -28.10 -9.32 4.48
N ILE A 307 -27.37 -8.72 5.41
CA ILE A 307 -26.05 -9.16 5.87
C ILE A 307 -26.25 -10.00 7.12
N GLY A 308 -25.69 -11.21 7.12
CA GLY A 308 -25.74 -12.16 8.23
C GLY A 308 -24.42 -12.89 8.38
N GLY A 309 -24.35 -14.12 7.90
CA GLY A 309 -23.20 -15.01 7.91
C GLY A 309 -22.45 -15.05 6.59
N ASN A 310 -21.88 -16.20 6.25
CA ASN A 310 -21.03 -16.41 5.09
C ASN A 310 -21.74 -17.24 4.00
N ALA A 311 -21.25 -17.15 2.77
CA ALA A 311 -21.64 -18.05 1.68
C ALA A 311 -20.65 -19.22 1.59
N TRP A 312 -21.15 -20.43 1.86
CA TRP A 312 -20.40 -21.69 1.91
C TRP A 312 -20.61 -22.48 0.62
N LEU A 313 -19.79 -22.20 -0.38
CA LEU A 313 -19.92 -22.77 -1.73
C LEU A 313 -18.98 -23.96 -1.92
N ASN A 314 -19.31 -24.84 -2.86
CA ASN A 314 -18.43 -25.90 -3.35
C ASN A 314 -18.14 -25.63 -4.84
N PRO A 315 -16.86 -25.68 -5.29
CA PRO A 315 -16.51 -25.54 -6.70
C PRO A 315 -17.26 -26.48 -7.65
N LEU A 316 -17.59 -27.69 -7.21
CA LEU A 316 -18.30 -28.72 -7.98
C LEU A 316 -19.83 -28.68 -7.77
N GLY A 317 -20.34 -27.71 -7.01
CA GLY A 317 -21.75 -27.63 -6.61
C GLY A 317 -22.05 -28.40 -5.32
N GLY A 318 -23.26 -28.20 -4.79
CA GLY A 318 -23.70 -28.88 -3.56
C GLY A 318 -23.15 -28.29 -2.25
N GLY A 319 -22.45 -27.15 -2.28
CA GLY A 319 -22.06 -26.44 -1.07
C GLY A 319 -23.29 -26.01 -0.26
N TYR A 320 -23.14 -25.86 1.06
CA TYR A 320 -24.26 -25.64 1.98
C TYR A 320 -25.17 -24.48 1.53
N SER A 321 -24.60 -23.32 1.22
CA SER A 321 -25.34 -22.14 0.73
C SER A 321 -26.02 -22.36 -0.63
N GLN A 322 -25.63 -23.38 -1.38
CA GLN A 322 -26.18 -23.73 -2.70
C GLN A 322 -27.40 -24.64 -2.60
N ILE A 323 -27.58 -25.34 -1.48
CA ILE A 323 -28.63 -26.35 -1.30
C ILE A 323 -29.52 -26.11 -0.08
N CYS A 324 -29.13 -25.19 0.81
CA CYS A 324 -29.93 -24.84 1.97
C CYS A 324 -31.29 -24.28 1.55
N LYS A 325 -32.26 -24.45 2.44
CA LYS A 325 -33.60 -23.89 2.28
C LYS A 325 -33.63 -22.48 2.86
N ASP A 326 -34.37 -21.61 2.22
CA ASP A 326 -34.70 -20.26 2.68
C ASP A 326 -36.22 -20.08 2.53
N LEU A 327 -36.97 -20.70 3.43
CA LEU A 327 -38.43 -20.77 3.40
C LEU A 327 -39.08 -19.91 4.49
N ARG A 328 -38.37 -19.66 5.61
CA ARG A 328 -38.84 -18.82 6.71
C ARG A 328 -38.20 -17.46 6.57
N GLU A 329 -38.98 -16.51 6.07
CA GLU A 329 -38.55 -15.12 5.88
C GLU A 329 -37.44 -15.01 4.81
N PRO A 330 -37.78 -15.10 3.50
CA PRO A 330 -36.83 -15.28 2.41
C PRO A 330 -35.95 -14.05 2.18
N TYR A 331 -34.96 -13.89 3.06
CA TYR A 331 -34.03 -12.77 3.10
C TYR A 331 -32.76 -13.06 2.30
N GLY A 332 -32.64 -14.24 1.70
CA GLY A 332 -31.38 -14.76 1.16
C GLY A 332 -30.49 -15.32 2.26
N ILE A 333 -31.07 -15.90 3.31
CA ILE A 333 -30.39 -16.50 4.47
C ILE A 333 -30.91 -17.93 4.63
N CYS A 334 -30.04 -18.90 4.89
CA CYS A 334 -30.46 -20.27 5.15
C CYS A 334 -31.28 -20.36 6.44
N ASP A 335 -32.36 -21.14 6.42
CA ASP A 335 -33.24 -21.38 7.56
C ASP A 335 -32.54 -22.04 8.75
N GLU A 336 -31.52 -22.85 8.47
CA GLU A 336 -30.78 -23.64 9.45
C GLU A 336 -29.34 -23.14 9.57
N PRO A 337 -28.70 -23.31 10.73
CA PRO A 337 -27.32 -22.93 10.94
C PRO A 337 -26.36 -23.89 10.22
N TYR A 338 -25.16 -23.39 9.92
CA TYR A 338 -24.04 -24.19 9.41
C TYR A 338 -23.00 -24.39 10.50
N THR A 339 -22.87 -25.62 11.00
CA THR A 339 -21.85 -25.99 11.99
C THR A 339 -20.53 -26.28 11.29
N ILE A 340 -19.50 -25.47 11.58
CA ILE A 340 -18.14 -25.69 11.09
C ILE A 340 -17.41 -26.70 11.97
N GLY A 341 -17.57 -26.60 13.30
CA GLY A 341 -17.01 -27.55 14.27
C GLY A 341 -17.01 -27.04 15.71
N GLY A 342 -17.45 -27.88 16.66
CA GLY A 342 -17.56 -27.49 18.07
C GLY A 342 -18.51 -26.30 18.25
N GLU A 343 -18.06 -25.26 18.95
CA GLU A 343 -18.80 -24.00 19.15
C GLU A 343 -18.69 -23.01 17.98
N ASN A 344 -18.02 -23.39 16.88
CA ASN A 344 -17.92 -22.56 15.68
C ASN A 344 -19.10 -22.85 14.75
N ILE A 345 -20.11 -21.99 14.83
CA ILE A 345 -21.38 -22.12 14.11
C ILE A 345 -21.67 -20.78 13.40
N ASP A 346 -22.00 -20.85 12.11
CA ASP A 346 -22.61 -19.76 11.37
C ASP A 346 -24.14 -19.86 11.51
N TYR A 347 -24.73 -18.96 12.28
CA TYR A 347 -26.18 -18.97 12.54
C TYR A 347 -27.00 -18.31 11.44
N LEU A 348 -26.37 -17.59 10.52
CA LEU A 348 -27.06 -16.87 9.45
C LEU A 348 -26.41 -17.12 8.07
N PRO A 349 -26.16 -18.37 7.65
CA PRO A 349 -25.45 -18.63 6.40
C PRO A 349 -26.19 -18.00 5.23
N LEU A 350 -25.48 -17.40 4.28
CA LEU A 350 -26.12 -16.79 3.11
C LEU A 350 -26.68 -17.88 2.20
N SER A 351 -27.89 -17.70 1.68
CA SER A 351 -28.51 -18.61 0.70
C SER A 351 -28.33 -18.05 -0.71
N ILE A 352 -27.78 -18.85 -1.62
CA ILE A 352 -27.72 -18.49 -3.06
C ILE A 352 -28.85 -19.14 -3.86
N THR A 353 -29.73 -19.93 -3.23
CA THR A 353 -30.88 -20.47 -3.94
C THR A 353 -31.74 -19.29 -4.40
N PRO A 354 -32.13 -19.25 -5.69
CA PRO A 354 -32.92 -18.13 -6.19
C PRO A 354 -34.18 -18.03 -5.34
N LEU A 355 -34.42 -16.82 -4.81
CA LEU A 355 -35.68 -16.39 -4.21
C LEU A 355 -36.80 -16.91 -5.12
N SER A 356 -37.36 -18.05 -4.76
CA SER A 356 -38.44 -18.63 -5.53
C SER A 356 -39.60 -17.73 -5.22
N ALA A 357 -39.88 -16.79 -6.13
CA ALA A 357 -41.06 -15.94 -6.02
C ALA A 357 -42.23 -16.88 -5.74
N PRO A 358 -43.04 -16.64 -4.68
CA PRO A 358 -44.16 -17.50 -4.40
C PRO A 358 -44.98 -17.61 -5.68
N THR A 359 -45.19 -18.84 -6.15
CA THR A 359 -46.01 -19.12 -7.33
C THR A 359 -47.31 -18.36 -7.13
N PRO A 360 -47.69 -17.41 -8.02
CA PRO A 360 -48.92 -16.67 -7.83
C PRO A 360 -50.05 -17.68 -7.77
N THR A 361 -50.74 -17.73 -6.62
CA THR A 361 -51.97 -18.49 -6.49
C THR A 361 -52.91 -17.94 -7.56
N PRO A 362 -53.52 -18.77 -8.41
CA PRO A 362 -54.42 -18.27 -9.44
C PRO A 362 -55.54 -17.47 -8.76
N VAL A 363 -55.52 -16.16 -8.99
CA VAL A 363 -56.56 -15.25 -8.49
C VAL A 363 -57.87 -15.65 -9.21
N PRO A 364 -58.97 -15.96 -8.48
CA PRO A 364 -60.27 -16.18 -9.10
C PRO A 364 -60.67 -14.92 -9.90
N PRO A 365 -61.42 -15.04 -11.01
CA PRO A 365 -61.75 -13.90 -11.85
C PRO A 365 -62.46 -12.82 -11.04
N GLN A 366 -61.79 -11.69 -10.81
CA GLN A 366 -62.42 -10.52 -10.21
C GLN A 366 -63.27 -9.83 -11.27
N THR A 367 -64.55 -9.65 -10.95
CA THR A 367 -65.51 -8.88 -11.74
C THR A 367 -65.11 -7.41 -11.77
N THR A 368 -65.11 -6.86 -12.98
CA THR A 368 -64.77 -5.48 -13.32
C THR A 368 -65.61 -4.46 -12.52
N PRO A 369 -65.01 -3.55 -11.74
CA PRO A 369 -65.70 -2.37 -11.24
C PRO A 369 -65.63 -1.21 -12.24
N THR A 370 -66.75 -0.50 -12.33
CA THR A 370 -67.05 0.68 -13.16
C THR A 370 -66.10 1.87 -12.84
N PRO A 371 -65.73 2.74 -13.82
CA PRO A 371 -64.76 3.79 -13.59
C PRO A 371 -65.33 4.97 -12.78
N ILE A 372 -64.54 5.48 -11.83
CA ILE A 372 -64.76 6.74 -11.09
C ILE A 372 -63.83 7.81 -11.69
N PRO A 373 -64.28 9.10 -11.80
CA PRO A 373 -63.53 10.14 -12.50
C PRO A 373 -62.27 10.61 -11.76
N THR A 374 -61.23 10.87 -12.54
CA THR A 374 -59.91 11.38 -12.16
C THR A 374 -59.94 12.86 -11.78
N THR A 375 -59.40 13.21 -10.62
CA THR A 375 -58.95 14.58 -10.30
C THR A 375 -57.43 14.64 -10.32
N THR A 376 -56.92 15.54 -11.14
CA THR A 376 -55.50 15.81 -11.41
C THR A 376 -54.79 16.45 -10.21
N PRO A 377 -53.63 15.93 -9.75
CA PRO A 377 -52.73 16.67 -8.88
C PRO A 377 -51.71 17.47 -9.69
N GLN A 378 -51.50 18.72 -9.27
CA GLN A 378 -50.51 19.65 -9.82
C GLN A 378 -49.07 19.16 -9.58
N SER A 379 -48.22 19.42 -10.59
CA SER A 379 -46.77 19.20 -10.60
C SER A 379 -46.04 20.28 -9.78
N PRO A 380 -45.04 19.93 -8.94
CA PRO A 380 -44.15 20.92 -8.35
C PRO A 380 -43.01 21.31 -9.30
N SER A 381 -42.75 22.63 -9.31
CA SER A 381 -41.73 23.35 -10.08
C SER A 381 -40.29 22.93 -9.71
N PRO A 382 -39.31 23.03 -10.63
CA PRO A 382 -37.93 22.58 -10.39
C PRO A 382 -37.11 23.61 -9.61
N THR A 383 -36.42 23.14 -8.57
CA THR A 383 -35.46 23.93 -7.79
C THR A 383 -34.15 24.12 -8.56
N GLN A 384 -33.77 25.37 -8.80
CA GLN A 384 -32.46 25.78 -9.33
C GLN A 384 -31.33 25.42 -8.36
N THR A 385 -30.34 24.66 -8.83
CA THR A 385 -29.06 24.47 -8.14
C THR A 385 -28.02 25.40 -8.76
N THR A 386 -27.57 26.39 -7.99
CA THR A 386 -26.39 27.20 -8.30
C THR A 386 -25.10 26.43 -7.95
N PRO A 387 -24.07 26.42 -8.80
CA PRO A 387 -22.78 25.83 -8.46
C PRO A 387 -22.03 26.70 -7.46
N ILE A 388 -21.55 26.10 -6.37
CA ILE A 388 -20.65 26.74 -5.40
C ILE A 388 -19.21 26.56 -5.93
N THR A 389 -18.59 27.64 -6.40
CA THR A 389 -17.15 27.70 -6.68
C THR A 389 -16.39 27.97 -5.39
N ILE A 390 -15.53 27.03 -4.99
CA ILE A 390 -14.58 27.20 -3.89
C ILE A 390 -13.33 27.88 -4.45
N PRO A 391 -12.84 29.01 -3.90
CA PRO A 391 -11.56 29.58 -4.29
C PRO A 391 -10.43 28.73 -3.71
N VAL A 392 -9.58 28.16 -4.56
CA VAL A 392 -8.31 27.56 -4.16
C VAL A 392 -7.29 28.69 -4.05
N GLU A 393 -7.11 29.23 -2.85
CA GLU A 393 -6.02 30.14 -2.56
C GLU A 393 -4.77 29.31 -2.19
N ARG A 394 -3.74 29.38 -3.03
CA ARG A 394 -2.46 28.70 -2.83
C ARG A 394 -1.66 29.47 -1.76
N PRO A 395 -1.27 28.89 -0.62
CA PRO A 395 -0.40 29.57 0.32
C PRO A 395 0.99 29.76 -0.29
N ALA A 396 1.49 30.99 -0.26
CA ALA A 396 2.86 31.32 -0.64
C ALA A 396 3.85 30.65 0.33
N ILE A 397 4.76 29.85 -0.22
CA ILE A 397 5.83 29.20 0.54
C ILE A 397 6.89 30.27 0.88
N PRO A 398 7.28 30.46 2.15
CA PRO A 398 8.36 31.37 2.49
C PRO A 398 9.70 30.79 2.01
N VAL A 399 10.44 31.59 1.24
CA VAL A 399 11.81 31.28 0.81
C VAL A 399 12.71 31.21 2.05
N PRO A 400 13.51 30.14 2.26
CA PRO A 400 14.42 30.07 3.39
C PRO A 400 15.60 31.02 3.15
N THR A 401 15.57 32.16 3.85
CA THR A 401 16.63 33.20 3.89
C THR A 401 17.97 32.71 4.44
N ALA A 402 18.05 31.50 4.99
CA ALA A 402 19.27 30.95 5.58
C ALA A 402 20.36 30.58 4.55
N ALA A 403 19.99 30.07 3.36
CA ALA A 403 20.97 29.63 2.36
C ALA A 403 21.71 30.80 1.68
N LEU A 404 21.01 31.92 1.45
CA LEU A 404 21.58 33.16 0.92
C LEU A 404 22.59 33.79 1.90
N VAL A 405 22.35 33.68 3.21
CA VAL A 405 23.26 34.18 4.24
C VAL A 405 24.55 33.35 4.29
N VAL A 406 24.48 32.03 4.18
CA VAL A 406 25.67 31.16 4.20
C VAL A 406 26.57 31.41 2.98
N ILE A 407 25.98 31.57 1.79
CA ILE A 407 26.75 31.87 0.57
C ILE A 407 27.41 33.25 0.65
N ALA A 408 26.69 34.27 1.12
CA ALA A 408 27.24 35.61 1.28
C ALA A 408 28.38 35.65 2.31
N VAL A 409 28.24 34.95 3.44
CA VAL A 409 29.28 34.85 4.48
C VAL A 409 30.53 34.11 3.98
N THR A 410 30.35 33.07 3.17
CA THR A 410 31.47 32.30 2.61
C THR A 410 32.23 33.11 1.55
N ILE A 411 31.52 33.87 0.71
CA ILE A 411 32.14 34.79 -0.27
C ILE A 411 32.90 35.91 0.45
N LEU A 412 32.33 36.50 1.50
CA LEU A 412 32.99 37.52 2.32
C LEU A 412 34.25 36.97 3.02
N ALA A 413 34.22 35.74 3.52
CA ALA A 413 35.37 35.10 4.15
C ALA A 413 36.51 34.84 3.14
N ILE A 414 36.17 34.44 1.91
CA ILE A 414 37.14 34.25 0.82
C ILE A 414 37.75 35.58 0.38
N ILE A 415 36.94 36.63 0.22
CA ILE A 415 37.43 37.98 -0.11
C ILE A 415 38.33 38.50 1.01
N ALA A 416 37.95 38.35 2.28
CA ALA A 416 38.77 38.76 3.42
C ALA A 416 40.11 38.00 3.48
N TYR A 417 40.12 36.71 3.16
CA TYR A 417 41.35 35.91 3.10
C TYR A 417 42.28 36.38 1.97
N ILE A 418 41.73 36.69 0.79
CA ILE A 418 42.49 37.22 -0.36
C ILE A 418 43.07 38.60 -0.02
N VAL A 419 42.28 39.50 0.58
CA VAL A 419 42.78 40.83 0.98
C VAL A 419 43.90 40.71 2.02
N LYS A 420 43.75 39.81 3.01
CA LYS A 420 44.75 39.59 4.05
C LYS A 420 46.06 38.99 3.52
N THR A 421 46.00 38.14 2.49
CA THR A 421 47.18 37.49 1.91
C THR A 421 47.88 38.32 0.84
N VAL A 422 47.16 39.20 0.14
CA VAL A 422 47.71 40.05 -0.92
C VAL A 422 48.25 41.38 -0.39
N PHE A 423 47.58 42.01 0.59
CA PHE A 423 47.93 43.38 1.00
C PHE A 423 48.77 43.50 2.28
N ILE A 424 48.85 42.47 3.15
CA ILE A 424 49.57 42.57 4.44
C ILE A 424 51.05 42.13 4.36
N LYS A 425 51.52 41.64 3.21
CA LYS A 425 52.95 41.32 2.98
C LYS A 425 53.58 42.11 1.83
N SER A 426 53.03 43.30 1.53
CA SER A 426 53.61 44.27 0.60
C SER A 426 54.49 45.27 1.35
#